data_AF-A0A9W8APE7-F1
#
_entry.id   AF-A0A9W8APE7-F1
#
_cell.length_a   1.000
_cell.length_b   1.000
_cell.length_c   1.000
_cell.angle_alpha   90.00
_cell.angle_beta   90.00
_cell.angle_gamma   90.00
#
_symmetry.space_group_name_H-M   'P 1'
#
loop_
_entity.id
_entity.type
_entity.pdbx_description
1 polymer ?
#
loop_
_entity_poly.entity_id
_entity_poly.type
_entity_poly.pdbx_seq_one_letter_code
_entity_poly.pdbx_strand_id
1 'polypeptide(L)'
;MTTLAEHLKRLPELQSEPRRHSLFADLGRTRQVNGEAYAINVQFWKRLVQRTLDQGWLVVENPGGEQDVPRNIHGHTPLVITDQSRLTFTLDHLRHLYTWQGEAPLGLGAVIRDMEGSGEIMSLGDFYATPAARWS
;
A
#
# COMPACT_ATOMS: atom_id res chain seq x y z
N MET A 1 -2.66 21.50 8.03
CA MET A 1 -2.53 20.03 7.91
C MET A 1 -1.48 19.75 6.85
N THR A 2 -0.55 18.83 7.10
CA THR A 2 0.46 18.43 6.09
C THR A 2 -0.21 17.46 5.11
N THR A 3 0.00 17.64 3.81
CA THR A 3 -0.45 16.69 2.77
C THR A 3 0.54 15.54 2.60
N LEU A 4 0.13 14.42 2.01
CA LEU A 4 1.05 13.33 1.67
C LEU A 4 2.22 13.82 0.79
N ALA A 5 1.93 14.63 -0.24
CA ALA A 5 2.97 15.17 -1.12
C ALA A 5 4.00 16.03 -0.37
N GLU A 6 3.55 16.86 0.58
CA GLU A 6 4.46 17.63 1.45
C GLU A 6 5.25 16.74 2.41
N HIS A 7 4.65 15.65 2.88
CA HIS A 7 5.33 14.69 3.73
C HIS A 7 6.45 13.97 2.97
N LEU A 8 6.17 13.46 1.76
CA LEU A 8 7.18 12.83 0.90
C LEU A 8 8.36 13.77 0.62
N LYS A 9 8.10 15.08 0.43
CA LYS A 9 9.13 16.12 0.29
C LYS A 9 10.04 16.29 1.49
N ARG A 10 9.62 15.84 2.68
CA ARG A 10 10.40 15.93 3.91
C ARG A 10 11.12 14.64 4.26
N LEU A 11 10.87 13.53 3.55
CA LEU A 11 11.53 12.25 3.81
C LEU A 11 12.97 12.27 3.28
N PRO A 12 13.99 12.17 4.15
CA PRO A 12 15.39 12.23 3.73
C PRO A 12 15.76 11.10 2.75
N GLU A 13 15.11 9.94 2.86
CA GLU A 13 15.33 8.80 1.97
C GLU A 13 14.92 9.08 0.52
N LEU A 14 13.96 9.98 0.31
CA LEU A 14 13.52 10.40 -1.03
C LEU A 14 14.34 11.57 -1.60
N GLN A 15 15.05 12.30 -0.73
CA GLN A 15 15.95 13.37 -1.14
C GLN A 15 17.31 12.85 -1.63
N SER A 16 17.71 11.65 -1.21
CA SER A 16 18.94 11.00 -1.68
C SER A 16 18.67 10.20 -2.96
N GLU A 17 19.33 10.56 -4.06
CA GLU A 17 19.17 9.87 -5.34
C GLU A 17 19.52 8.37 -5.26
N PRO A 18 20.68 7.93 -4.69
CA PRO A 18 20.97 6.50 -4.56
C PRO A 18 19.92 5.75 -3.72
N ARG A 19 19.43 6.38 -2.64
CA ARG A 19 18.42 5.77 -1.78
C ARG A 19 17.08 5.68 -2.48
N ARG A 20 16.66 6.73 -3.21
CA ARG A 20 15.46 6.74 -4.03
C ARG A 20 15.51 5.64 -5.10
N HIS A 21 16.60 5.52 -5.84
CA HIS A 21 16.76 4.48 -6.85
C HIS A 21 16.60 3.08 -6.23
N SER A 22 17.16 2.86 -5.04
CA SER A 22 16.97 1.61 -4.30
C SER A 22 15.51 1.38 -3.89
N LEU A 23 14.83 2.40 -3.38
CA LEU A 23 13.45 2.32 -2.90
C LEU A 23 12.43 2.07 -4.02
N PHE A 24 12.70 2.59 -5.22
CA PHE A 24 11.81 2.52 -6.38
C PHE A 24 12.13 1.33 -7.29
N ALA A 25 13.20 0.59 -7.00
CA ALA A 25 13.55 -0.65 -7.67
C ALA A 25 12.47 -1.73 -7.50
N ASP A 26 12.51 -2.73 -8.39
CA ASP A 26 11.73 -3.95 -8.25
C ASP A 26 12.20 -4.74 -7.02
N LEU A 27 11.39 -4.73 -5.96
CA LEU A 27 11.72 -5.43 -4.71
C LEU A 27 11.72 -6.96 -4.86
N GLY A 28 11.04 -7.52 -5.86
CA GLY A 28 11.15 -8.94 -6.19
C GLY A 28 12.57 -9.29 -6.65
N ARG A 29 13.15 -8.44 -7.51
CA ARG A 29 14.55 -8.57 -7.93
C ARG A 29 15.52 -8.27 -6.78
N THR A 30 15.26 -7.22 -6.00
CA THR A 30 16.08 -6.87 -4.81
C THR A 30 16.15 -8.05 -3.84
N ARG A 31 15.04 -8.75 -3.58
CA ARG A 31 15.01 -9.94 -2.72
C ARG A 31 15.98 -11.03 -3.17
N GLN A 32 16.14 -11.23 -4.47
CA GLN A 32 17.02 -12.26 -5.03
C GLN A 32 18.50 -11.90 -4.94
N VAL A 33 18.83 -10.62 -5.13
CA VAL A 33 20.22 -10.16 -5.22
C VAL A 33 20.78 -9.61 -3.91
N ASN A 34 19.91 -9.09 -3.03
CA ASN A 34 20.30 -8.47 -1.77
C ASN A 34 19.12 -8.50 -0.76
N GLY A 35 19.06 -9.57 0.03
CA GLY A 35 18.00 -9.78 1.03
C GLY A 35 17.96 -8.73 2.14
N GLU A 36 19.10 -8.16 2.52
CA GLU A 36 19.18 -7.10 3.53
C GLU A 36 18.57 -5.80 3.01
N ALA A 37 18.97 -5.38 1.80
CA ALA A 37 18.38 -4.20 1.15
C ALA A 37 16.88 -4.37 0.92
N TYR A 38 16.43 -5.58 0.57
CA TYR A 38 15.01 -5.91 0.48
C TYR A 38 14.29 -5.66 1.81
N ALA A 39 14.81 -6.21 2.92
CA ALA A 39 14.18 -6.05 4.24
C ALA A 39 14.10 -4.58 4.65
N ILE A 40 15.16 -3.81 4.44
CA ILE A 40 15.21 -2.38 4.73
C ILE A 40 14.17 -1.61 3.90
N ASN A 41 14.07 -1.91 2.60
CA ASN A 41 13.11 -1.23 1.71
C ASN A 41 11.67 -1.58 2.04
N VAL A 42 11.38 -2.85 2.34
CA VAL A 42 10.04 -3.28 2.77
C VAL A 42 9.65 -2.55 4.05
N GLN A 43 10.54 -2.49 5.04
CA GLN A 43 10.26 -1.82 6.31
C GLN A 43 10.01 -0.31 6.13
N PHE A 44 10.77 0.36 5.26
CA PHE A 44 10.51 1.76 4.92
C PHE A 44 9.09 1.94 4.35
N TRP A 45 8.73 1.15 3.34
CA TRP A 45 7.43 1.25 2.69
C TRP A 45 6.27 0.87 3.61
N LYS A 46 6.42 -0.17 4.45
CA LYS A 46 5.41 -0.54 5.46
C LYS A 46 5.11 0.63 6.39
N ARG A 47 6.16 1.27 6.94
CA ARG A 47 6.00 2.44 7.83
C ARG A 47 5.32 3.60 7.12
N LEU A 48 5.66 3.84 5.85
CA LEU A 48 5.05 4.91 5.08
C LEU A 48 3.57 4.62 4.79
N VAL A 49 3.21 3.39 4.43
CA VAL A 49 1.82 2.95 4.26
C VAL A 49 1.04 3.14 5.55
N GLN A 50 1.55 2.61 6.67
CA GLN A 50 0.92 2.75 7.98
C GLN A 50 0.72 4.22 8.36
N ARG A 51 1.74 5.05 8.18
CA ARG A 51 1.63 6.49 8.45
C ARG A 51 0.57 7.15 7.57
N THR A 52 0.45 6.74 6.32
CA THR A 52 -0.53 7.28 5.38
C THR A 52 -1.96 6.89 5.79
N LEU A 53 -2.14 5.68 6.35
CA LEU A 53 -3.39 5.25 6.98
C LEU A 53 -3.69 6.08 8.24
N ASP A 54 -2.73 6.21 9.15
CA ASP A 54 -2.89 6.93 10.43
C ASP A 54 -3.22 8.41 10.24
N GLN A 55 -2.73 9.03 9.17
CA GLN A 55 -2.99 10.43 8.84
C GLN A 55 -4.29 10.63 8.04
N GLY A 56 -4.98 9.54 7.68
CA GLY A 56 -6.18 9.60 6.84
C GLY A 56 -5.89 10.16 5.46
N TRP A 57 -4.69 9.96 4.91
CA TRP A 57 -4.36 10.38 3.54
C TRP A 57 -4.81 9.34 2.51
N LEU A 58 -5.07 8.10 2.95
CA LEU A 58 -5.75 7.09 2.15
C LEU A 58 -7.25 7.23 2.39
N VAL A 59 -7.89 8.18 1.73
CA VAL A 59 -9.35 8.20 1.67
C VAL A 59 -9.74 7.66 0.32
N VAL A 60 -10.42 6.52 0.32
CA VAL A 60 -11.20 6.12 -0.85
C VAL A 60 -12.64 6.34 -0.47
N GLU A 61 -13.26 7.31 -1.16
CA GLU A 61 -14.70 7.46 -1.13
C GLU A 61 -15.30 6.09 -1.43
N ASN A 62 -16.06 5.58 -0.47
CA ASN A 62 -16.77 4.34 -0.65
C ASN A 62 -17.63 4.49 -1.93
N PRO A 63 -17.51 3.61 -2.95
CA PRO A 63 -18.36 3.63 -4.14
C PRO A 63 -19.75 3.08 -3.78
N GLY A 64 -20.35 3.64 -2.73
CA GLY A 64 -21.54 3.15 -2.07
C GLY A 64 -22.15 4.25 -1.21
N GLY A 65 -22.39 5.42 -1.80
CA GLY A 65 -23.78 5.76 -2.07
C GLY A 65 -24.17 4.97 -3.31
N GLU A 66 -25.16 4.09 -3.15
CA GLU A 66 -25.81 3.27 -4.18
C GLU A 66 -25.26 3.40 -5.62
N GLN A 67 -24.62 2.33 -6.12
CA GLN A 67 -24.62 1.81 -7.49
C GLN A 67 -23.23 1.40 -8.00
N ASP A 68 -23.17 0.14 -8.43
CA ASP A 68 -22.18 -0.48 -9.32
C ASP A 68 -20.70 -0.43 -8.90
N VAL A 69 -20.32 -1.38 -8.04
CA VAL A 69 -18.96 -1.94 -8.07
C VAL A 69 -18.78 -2.63 -9.43
N PRO A 70 -17.88 -2.18 -10.31
CA PRO A 70 -17.66 -2.84 -11.58
C PRO A 70 -17.11 -4.24 -11.32
N ARG A 71 -17.87 -5.28 -11.68
CA ARG A 71 -17.52 -6.70 -11.51
C ARG A 71 -16.34 -7.18 -12.39
N ASN A 72 -15.49 -6.30 -12.88
CA ASN A 72 -14.35 -6.69 -13.73
C ASN A 72 -13.10 -5.89 -13.41
N ILE A 73 -12.42 -6.27 -12.33
CA ILE A 73 -10.98 -6.03 -12.20
C ILE A 73 -10.31 -7.40 -12.04
N HIS A 74 -10.09 -8.05 -13.17
CA HIS A 74 -9.15 -9.17 -13.28
C HIS A 74 -7.75 -8.61 -13.03
N GLY A 75 -7.25 -8.74 -11.80
CA GLY A 75 -5.91 -8.35 -11.41
C GLY A 75 -5.87 -7.90 -9.95
N HIS A 76 -5.50 -8.82 -9.07
CA HIS A 76 -4.97 -8.60 -7.71
C HIS A 76 -5.17 -7.18 -7.14
N THR A 77 -6.40 -6.84 -6.76
CA THR A 77 -6.68 -5.56 -6.09
C THR A 77 -6.78 -5.81 -4.59
N PRO A 78 -5.70 -5.58 -3.82
CA PRO A 78 -5.76 -5.65 -2.36
C PRO A 78 -6.56 -4.45 -1.87
N LEU A 79 -7.79 -4.70 -1.45
CA LEU A 79 -8.70 -3.71 -0.86
C LEU A 79 -8.71 -3.97 0.66
N VAL A 80 -8.41 -2.96 1.48
CA VAL A 80 -8.17 -3.14 2.93
C VAL A 80 -9.36 -2.73 3.79
N ILE A 81 -9.81 -3.60 4.71
CA ILE A 81 -10.80 -3.26 5.74
C ILE A 81 -10.14 -3.32 7.12
N THR A 82 -10.30 -2.26 7.91
CA THR A 82 -10.06 -2.25 9.36
C THR A 82 -11.39 -2.08 10.12
N ASP A 83 -11.40 -2.40 11.42
CA ASP A 83 -12.61 -2.40 12.28
C ASP A 83 -13.29 -1.02 12.43
N GLN A 84 -12.66 0.04 11.93
CA GLN A 84 -13.14 1.44 11.98
C GLN A 84 -13.27 2.00 10.55
N SER A 85 -14.18 1.44 9.75
CA SER A 85 -14.65 2.00 8.45
C SER A 85 -13.61 2.28 7.34
N ARG A 86 -13.79 1.57 6.22
CA ARG A 86 -13.60 2.01 4.81
C ARG A 86 -12.21 2.53 4.40
N LEU A 87 -11.24 1.62 4.19
CA LEU A 87 -9.95 1.93 3.57
C LEU A 87 -9.71 1.11 2.29
N THR A 88 -10.56 1.27 1.28
CA THR A 88 -10.43 0.57 0.00
C THR A 88 -9.37 1.20 -0.92
N PHE A 89 -8.09 1.23 -0.55
CA PHE A 89 -7.05 1.60 -1.52
C PHE A 89 -6.76 0.43 -2.47
N THR A 90 -6.18 0.72 -3.63
CA THR A 90 -5.67 -0.30 -4.56
C THR A 90 -4.15 -0.17 -4.66
N LEU A 91 -3.47 -1.22 -5.13
CA LEU A 91 -2.03 -1.14 -5.39
C LEU A 91 -1.69 0.00 -6.36
N ASP A 92 -2.52 0.22 -7.38
CA ASP A 92 -2.31 1.29 -8.36
C ASP A 92 -2.57 2.67 -7.75
N HIS A 93 -3.53 2.80 -6.83
CA HIS A 93 -3.74 4.02 -6.07
C HIS A 93 -2.50 4.35 -5.22
N LEU A 94 -1.93 3.37 -4.50
CA LEU A 94 -0.70 3.59 -3.74
C LEU A 94 0.48 3.97 -4.63
N ARG A 95 0.65 3.30 -5.78
CA ARG A 95 1.70 3.64 -6.75
C ARG A 95 1.56 5.08 -7.23
N HIS A 96 0.35 5.51 -7.52
CA HIS A 96 0.07 6.89 -7.92
C HIS A 96 0.41 7.88 -6.79
N LEU A 97 -0.08 7.63 -5.57
CA LEU A 97 0.14 8.50 -4.42
C LEU A 97 1.61 8.64 -4.03
N TYR A 98 2.39 7.58 -4.18
CA TYR A 98 3.82 7.55 -3.87
C TYR A 98 4.71 7.82 -5.09
N THR A 99 4.13 8.18 -6.24
CA THR A 99 4.92 8.58 -7.41
C THR A 99 5.71 9.84 -7.06
N TRP A 100 7.01 9.78 -7.29
CA TRP A 100 7.94 10.84 -6.96
C TRP A 100 8.76 11.19 -8.19
N GLN A 101 8.72 12.47 -8.61
CA GLN A 101 9.43 12.94 -9.81
C GLN A 101 9.15 12.11 -11.08
N GLY A 102 7.94 11.54 -11.20
CA GLY A 102 7.53 10.72 -12.34
C GLY A 102 7.90 9.24 -12.22
N GLU A 103 8.62 8.84 -11.17
CA GLU A 103 8.94 7.44 -10.90
C GLU A 103 7.89 6.84 -9.95
N ALA A 104 7.36 5.66 -10.28
CA ALA A 104 6.45 4.92 -9.43
C ALA A 104 7.22 3.80 -8.69
N PRO A 105 6.94 3.56 -7.39
CA PRO A 105 7.62 2.51 -6.65
C PRO A 105 7.14 1.12 -7.06
N LEU A 106 7.98 0.41 -7.83
CA LEU A 106 7.62 -0.88 -8.44
C LEU A 106 7.41 -1.99 -7.39
N GLY A 107 8.11 -1.90 -6.27
CA GLY A 107 8.12 -2.90 -5.21
C GLY A 107 6.90 -2.93 -4.29
N LEU A 108 5.96 -1.98 -4.38
CA LEU A 108 4.85 -1.89 -3.42
C LEU A 108 4.00 -3.16 -3.34
N GLY A 109 3.85 -3.91 -4.44
CA GLY A 109 3.09 -5.18 -4.41
C GLY A 109 3.73 -6.23 -3.49
N ALA A 110 5.05 -6.23 -3.33
CA ALA A 110 5.72 -7.10 -2.37
C ALA A 110 5.47 -6.65 -0.92
N VAL A 111 5.45 -5.33 -0.70
CA VAL A 111 5.18 -4.72 0.61
C VAL A 111 3.78 -5.06 1.09
N ILE A 112 2.78 -4.87 0.22
CA ILE A 112 1.38 -5.14 0.53
C ILE A 112 1.17 -6.62 0.85
N ARG A 113 1.72 -7.54 0.06
CA ARG A 113 1.67 -8.99 0.38
C ARG A 113 2.32 -9.33 1.72
N ASP A 114 3.41 -8.66 2.08
CA ASP A 114 4.10 -8.86 3.36
C ASP A 114 3.29 -8.28 4.54
N MET A 115 2.51 -7.23 4.32
CA MET A 115 1.57 -6.69 5.31
C MET A 115 0.30 -7.55 5.44
N GLU A 116 -0.19 -8.13 4.33
CA GLU A 116 -1.30 -9.08 4.34
C GLU A 116 -0.92 -10.36 5.09
N GLY A 117 0.27 -10.91 4.81
CA GLY A 117 0.77 -12.12 5.47
C GLY A 117 1.03 -11.95 6.96
N SER A 118 1.27 -10.73 7.44
CA SER A 118 1.43 -10.42 8.88
C SER A 118 0.13 -10.00 9.55
N GLY A 119 -0.97 -9.83 8.80
CA GLY A 119 -2.26 -9.37 9.31
C GLY A 119 -2.31 -7.87 9.64
N GLU A 120 -1.32 -7.08 9.21
CA GLU A 120 -1.33 -5.61 9.33
C GLU A 120 -2.44 -4.99 8.47
N ILE A 121 -2.75 -5.65 7.35
CA ILE A 121 -3.86 -5.31 6.44
C ILE A 121 -4.56 -6.60 6.01
N MET A 122 -5.79 -6.49 5.50
CA MET A 122 -6.59 -7.64 5.06
C MET A 122 -7.13 -7.38 3.66
N SER A 123 -7.07 -8.37 2.77
CA SER A 123 -7.68 -8.23 1.43
C SER A 123 -9.21 -8.43 1.51
N LEU A 124 -9.99 -7.73 0.67
CA LEU A 124 -11.44 -7.93 0.59
C LEU A 124 -11.81 -9.36 0.16
N GLY A 125 -11.00 -9.99 -0.69
CA GLY A 125 -11.24 -11.37 -1.11
C GLY A 125 -11.33 -12.31 0.09
N ASP A 126 -10.45 -12.11 1.07
CA ASP A 126 -10.42 -12.89 2.31
C ASP A 126 -11.54 -12.48 3.28
N PHE A 127 -11.90 -11.19 3.32
CA PHE A 127 -13.01 -10.69 4.12
C PHE A 127 -14.34 -11.35 3.73
N TYR A 128 -14.65 -11.43 2.43
CA TYR A 128 -15.88 -12.06 1.94
C TYR A 128 -15.81 -13.59 1.89
N ALA A 129 -14.60 -14.18 1.90
CA ALA A 129 -14.42 -15.64 1.97
C ALA A 129 -14.50 -16.17 3.40
N THR A 130 -14.48 -15.30 4.42
CA THR A 130 -14.70 -15.69 5.81
C THR A 130 -16.21 -15.81 6.04
N PRO A 131 -16.78 -17.02 6.24
CA PRO A 131 -18.19 -17.14 6.62
C PRO A 131 -18.40 -16.37 7.93
N ALA A 132 -19.63 -15.92 8.17
CA ALA A 132 -20.10 -15.18 9.35
C ALA A 132 -19.97 -15.94 10.70
N ALA A 133 -18.84 -16.59 10.95
CA ALA A 133 -18.51 -17.43 12.09
C ALA A 133 -17.68 -16.71 13.16
N ARG A 134 -17.40 -15.41 13.00
CA ARG A 134 -16.70 -14.60 14.00
C ARG A 134 -17.60 -13.70 14.85
N TRP A 135 -18.89 -13.67 14.56
CA TRP A 135 -19.86 -12.77 15.22
C TRP A 135 -21.03 -13.52 15.88
N SER A 136 -20.88 -14.82 16.08
CA SER A 136 -21.80 -15.67 16.86
C SER A 136 -21.20 -16.01 18.21
#